data_AF-A0A437GVC1-F1
#
_entry.id   AF-A0A437GVC1-F1
#
_cell.length_a   1.000
_cell.length_b   1.000
_cell.length_c   1.000
_cell.angle_alpha   90.00
_cell.angle_beta   90.00
_cell.angle_gamma   90.00
#
_symmetry.space_group_name_H-M   'P 1'
#
loop_
_entity.id
_entity.type
_entity.pdbx_description
1 polymer ?
#
loop_
_entity_poly.entity_id
_entity_poly.type
_entity_poly.pdbx_seq_one_letter_code
_entity_poly.pdbx_strand_id
1 'polypeptide(L)'
;MRLYLWNASICESLYLPLQTAEVCVRNAIHYTLIRRYGQDWNTNHAFTNLLLKKYQEELFRTTADEKEVRGAAYTVDHVVGGMSFGFWVNLLTHSFRHHLWQQGMRRSFPHIPQGIEREDAYAKVNQLRVFRNKVAHHYAIFDRRPLAEHQNAMEIIGWCSPSAVHVVRQLSNPRRVVQKPKRWPTL
;
A
#
# COMPACT_ATOMS: atom_id res chain seq x y z
N MET A 1 8.49 7.91 -29.06
CA MET A 1 9.06 6.71 -28.41
C MET A 1 9.98 7.02 -27.23
N ARG A 2 11.04 7.83 -27.37
CA ARG A 2 12.05 8.09 -26.30
C ARG A 2 11.48 8.57 -24.95
N LEU A 3 10.49 9.46 -24.97
CA LEU A 3 9.83 9.95 -23.75
C LEU A 3 9.06 8.84 -23.01
N TYR A 4 8.45 7.91 -23.75
CA TYR A 4 7.74 6.76 -23.17
C TYR A 4 8.71 5.77 -22.52
N LEU A 5 9.85 5.48 -23.16
CA LEU A 5 10.90 4.63 -22.57
C LEU A 5 11.48 5.25 -21.29
N TRP A 6 11.69 6.57 -21.28
CA TRP A 6 12.12 7.25 -20.07
C TRP A 6 11.06 7.16 -18.96
N ASN A 7 9.78 7.42 -19.27
CA ASN A 7 8.69 7.25 -18.32
C ASN A 7 8.64 5.82 -17.75
N ALA A 8 8.77 4.81 -18.61
CA ALA A 8 8.80 3.41 -18.20
C ALA A 8 9.97 3.13 -17.24
N SER A 9 11.17 3.65 -17.51
CA SER A 9 12.31 3.49 -16.60
C SER A 9 12.08 4.14 -15.22
N ILE A 10 11.38 5.29 -15.18
CA ILE A 10 11.00 5.92 -13.91
C ILE A 10 10.00 5.03 -13.17
N CYS A 11 8.96 4.55 -13.86
CA CYS A 11 7.97 3.63 -13.30
C CYS A 11 8.63 2.37 -12.71
N GLU A 12 9.53 1.74 -13.45
CA GLU A 12 10.30 0.57 -13.03
C GLU A 12 11.08 0.86 -11.74
N SER A 13 11.79 1.99 -11.69
CA SER A 13 12.56 2.38 -10.50
C SER A 13 11.69 2.55 -9.25
N LEU A 14 10.42 2.95 -9.42
CA LEU A 14 9.48 3.19 -8.33
C LEU A 14 8.71 1.94 -7.93
N TYR A 15 8.72 0.88 -8.75
CA TYR A 15 7.90 -0.31 -8.52
C TYR A 15 8.17 -0.93 -7.15
N LEU A 16 9.44 -1.21 -6.83
CA LEU A 16 9.82 -1.82 -5.55
C LEU A 16 9.42 -0.96 -4.34
N PRO A 17 9.79 0.34 -4.23
CA PRO A 17 9.35 1.18 -3.12
C PRO A 17 7.83 1.24 -2.94
N LEU A 18 7.07 1.37 -4.04
CA LEU A 18 5.61 1.44 -3.98
C LEU A 18 4.99 0.11 -3.52
N GLN A 19 5.47 -1.01 -4.07
CA GLN A 19 5.03 -2.34 -3.68
C GLN A 19 5.34 -2.63 -2.20
N THR A 20 6.56 -2.31 -1.74
CA THR A 20 6.94 -2.51 -0.34
C THR A 20 6.08 -1.68 0.60
N ALA A 21 5.81 -0.40 0.27
CA ALA A 21 4.95 0.45 1.07
C ALA A 21 3.53 -0.10 1.18
N GLU A 22 2.97 -0.60 0.07
CA GLU A 22 1.66 -1.25 0.05
C GLU A 22 1.61 -2.50 0.93
N VAL A 23 2.58 -3.42 0.80
CA VAL A 23 2.66 -4.62 1.64
C VAL A 23 2.78 -4.27 3.12
N CYS A 24 3.61 -3.28 3.46
CA CYS A 24 3.76 -2.82 4.84
C CYS A 24 2.43 -2.32 5.42
N VAL A 25 1.70 -1.48 4.68
CA VAL A 25 0.40 -0.95 5.11
C VAL A 25 -0.63 -2.06 5.27
N ARG A 26 -0.70 -3.00 4.31
CA ARG A 26 -1.60 -4.16 4.39
C ARG A 26 -1.36 -4.96 5.67
N ASN A 27 -0.11 -5.31 5.95
CA ASN A 27 0.25 -6.11 7.11
C ASN A 27 0.01 -5.37 8.44
N ALA A 28 0.31 -4.07 8.49
CA ALA A 28 0.03 -3.22 9.65
C ALA A 28 -1.48 -3.18 9.98
N ILE A 29 -2.33 -2.99 8.98
CA ILE A 29 -3.77 -2.95 9.17
C ILE A 29 -4.32 -4.35 9.47
N HIS A 30 -3.83 -5.38 8.77
CA HIS A 30 -4.20 -6.77 9.01
C HIS A 30 -3.96 -7.19 10.47
N TYR A 31 -2.83 -6.82 11.05
CA TYR A 31 -2.54 -7.05 12.47
C TYR A 31 -3.57 -6.39 13.41
N THR A 32 -4.06 -5.21 13.03
CA THR A 32 -5.11 -4.48 13.77
C THR A 32 -6.44 -5.22 13.69
N LEU A 33 -6.77 -5.74 12.52
CA LEU A 33 -7.97 -6.55 12.29
C LEU A 33 -7.93 -7.82 13.13
N ILE A 34 -6.81 -8.56 13.12
CA ILE A 34 -6.64 -9.77 13.96
C ILE A 34 -6.89 -9.44 15.43
N ARG A 35 -6.26 -8.38 15.95
CA ARG A 35 -6.43 -7.99 17.36
C ARG A 35 -7.87 -7.62 17.72
N ARG A 36 -8.64 -7.04 16.79
CA ARG A 36 -9.98 -6.52 17.06
C ARG A 36 -11.09 -7.54 16.81
N TYR A 37 -10.93 -8.36 15.77
CA TYR A 37 -11.98 -9.23 15.22
C TYR A 37 -11.58 -10.71 15.16
N GLY A 38 -10.35 -11.07 15.53
CA GLY A 38 -9.85 -12.44 15.50
C GLY A 38 -9.15 -12.81 14.18
N GLN A 39 -8.60 -14.03 14.12
CA GLN A 39 -7.87 -14.53 12.95
C GLN A 39 -8.73 -14.56 11.69
N ASP A 40 -9.99 -14.94 11.84
CA ASP A 40 -10.99 -15.01 10.76
C ASP A 40 -11.76 -13.69 10.58
N TRP A 41 -11.08 -12.54 10.72
CA TRP A 41 -11.72 -11.22 10.59
C TRP A 41 -12.44 -11.04 9.25
N ASN A 42 -12.02 -11.74 8.20
CA ASN A 42 -12.59 -11.64 6.85
C ASN A 42 -14.00 -12.26 6.75
N THR A 43 -14.39 -13.12 7.70
CA THR A 43 -15.75 -13.68 7.81
C THR A 43 -16.50 -13.16 9.04
N ASN A 44 -15.85 -12.34 9.88
CA ASN A 44 -16.47 -11.79 11.09
C ASN A 44 -17.52 -10.72 10.75
N HIS A 45 -18.80 -11.02 11.02
CA HIS A 45 -19.91 -10.10 10.74
C HIS A 45 -19.82 -8.75 11.44
N ALA A 46 -19.18 -8.66 12.62
CA ALA A 46 -18.97 -7.38 13.30
C ALA A 46 -18.03 -6.46 12.52
N PHE A 47 -17.13 -7.02 11.70
CA PHE A 47 -16.28 -6.26 10.79
C PHE A 47 -16.94 -6.08 9.42
N THR A 48 -17.43 -7.16 8.81
CA THR A 48 -17.90 -7.11 7.41
C THR A 48 -19.12 -6.21 7.24
N ASN A 49 -19.95 -6.05 8.27
CA ASN A 49 -21.10 -5.14 8.25
C ASN A 49 -20.71 -3.65 8.35
N LEU A 50 -19.47 -3.33 8.70
CA LEU A 50 -18.95 -1.95 8.72
C LEU A 50 -18.47 -1.48 7.35
N LEU A 51 -18.25 -2.42 6.42
CA LEU A 51 -17.70 -2.12 5.12
C LEU A 51 -18.76 -1.47 4.21
N LEU A 52 -18.30 -0.58 3.33
CA LEU A 52 -19.12 -0.16 2.20
C LEU A 52 -19.41 -1.38 1.32
N LYS A 53 -20.61 -1.43 0.73
CA LYS A 53 -21.09 -2.56 -0.09
C LYS A 53 -20.03 -3.06 -1.09
N LYS A 54 -19.40 -2.16 -1.85
CA LYS A 54 -18.35 -2.52 -2.82
C LYS A 54 -17.14 -3.27 -2.22
N TYR A 55 -16.74 -2.90 -1.00
CA TYR A 55 -15.59 -3.51 -0.31
C TYR A 55 -15.97 -4.80 0.39
N GLN A 56 -17.23 -4.92 0.81
CA GLN A 56 -17.79 -6.16 1.32
C GLN A 56 -17.88 -7.21 0.18
N GLU A 57 -18.40 -6.81 -0.98
CA GLU A 57 -18.47 -7.66 -2.18
C GLU A 57 -17.07 -8.09 -2.64
N GLU A 58 -16.10 -7.16 -2.67
CA GLU A 58 -14.70 -7.47 -2.94
C GLU A 58 -14.14 -8.51 -1.96
N LEU A 59 -14.34 -8.30 -0.65
CA LEU A 59 -13.85 -9.20 0.39
C LEU A 59 -14.43 -10.61 0.29
N PHE A 60 -15.74 -10.72 0.04
CA PHE A 60 -16.42 -12.01 -0.10
C PHE A 60 -15.97 -12.74 -1.35
N ARG A 61 -15.87 -12.03 -2.48
CA ARG A 61 -15.38 -12.61 -3.72
C ARG A 61 -13.94 -13.10 -3.58
N THR A 62 -13.01 -12.25 -3.12
CA THR A 62 -11.61 -12.65 -2.93
C THR A 62 -11.48 -13.81 -1.94
N THR A 63 -12.29 -13.84 -0.88
CA THR A 63 -12.29 -14.96 0.07
C THR A 63 -12.77 -16.25 -0.58
N ALA A 64 -13.82 -16.21 -1.41
CA ALA A 64 -14.34 -17.38 -2.12
C ALA A 64 -13.32 -17.88 -3.15
N ASP A 65 -12.79 -16.98 -3.99
CA ASP A 65 -11.82 -17.28 -5.04
C ASP A 65 -10.55 -17.93 -4.44
N GLU A 66 -9.99 -17.36 -3.35
CA GLU A 66 -8.80 -17.95 -2.71
C GLU A 66 -9.09 -19.29 -2.03
N LYS A 67 -10.30 -19.51 -1.49
CA LYS A 67 -10.68 -20.82 -0.93
C LYS A 67 -10.80 -21.87 -2.03
N GLU A 68 -11.39 -21.52 -3.17
CA GLU A 68 -11.51 -22.40 -4.33
C GLU A 68 -10.13 -22.78 -4.87
N VAL A 69 -9.24 -21.81 -5.05
CA VAL A 69 -7.89 -22.04 -5.61
C VAL A 69 -6.99 -22.81 -4.65
N ARG A 70 -7.05 -22.55 -3.35
CA ARG A 70 -6.09 -23.09 -2.37
C ARG A 70 -6.58 -24.32 -1.62
N GLY A 71 -7.90 -24.55 -1.54
CA GLY A 71 -8.50 -25.66 -0.79
C GLY A 71 -7.99 -25.70 0.66
N ALA A 72 -7.44 -26.84 1.07
CA ALA A 72 -6.91 -27.04 2.43
C ALA A 72 -5.71 -26.14 2.80
N ALA A 73 -5.01 -25.57 1.81
CA ALA A 73 -3.89 -24.65 2.04
C ALA A 73 -4.33 -23.20 2.24
N TYR A 74 -5.65 -22.92 2.23
CA TYR A 74 -6.18 -21.59 2.43
C TYR A 74 -5.79 -21.00 3.79
N THR A 75 -5.37 -19.74 3.78
CA THR A 75 -5.17 -18.91 4.98
C THR A 75 -5.67 -17.51 4.70
N VAL A 76 -5.98 -16.74 5.75
CA VAL A 76 -6.42 -15.34 5.61
C VAL A 76 -5.36 -14.45 4.94
N ASP A 77 -4.08 -14.81 5.00
CA ASP A 77 -2.99 -14.08 4.32
C ASP A 77 -3.16 -14.03 2.79
N HIS A 78 -3.79 -15.05 2.21
CA HIS A 78 -4.14 -15.06 0.78
C HIS A 78 -5.14 -13.94 0.47
N VAL A 79 -6.12 -13.75 1.34
CA VAL A 79 -7.05 -12.60 1.25
C VAL A 79 -6.29 -11.29 1.45
N VAL A 80 -5.34 -11.23 2.39
CA VAL A 80 -4.51 -10.02 2.61
C VAL A 80 -3.78 -9.60 1.32
N GLY A 81 -3.21 -10.57 0.61
CA GLY A 81 -2.54 -10.36 -0.68
C GLY A 81 -3.49 -10.01 -1.82
N GLY A 82 -4.66 -10.66 -1.88
CA GLY A 82 -5.63 -10.54 -2.98
C GLY A 82 -6.48 -9.27 -2.96
N MET A 83 -6.72 -8.67 -1.78
CA MET A 83 -7.53 -7.45 -1.67
C MET A 83 -6.85 -6.24 -2.33
N SER A 84 -7.63 -5.37 -2.97
CA SER A 84 -7.12 -4.13 -3.58
C SER A 84 -6.51 -3.19 -2.54
N PHE A 85 -5.53 -2.37 -2.93
CA PHE A 85 -5.00 -1.38 -2.00
C PHE A 85 -6.06 -0.36 -1.56
N GLY A 86 -7.07 -0.11 -2.41
CA GLY A 86 -8.21 0.73 -2.07
C GLY A 86 -9.00 0.24 -0.86
N PHE A 87 -9.17 -1.07 -0.70
CA PHE A 87 -9.78 -1.66 0.49
C PHE A 87 -9.02 -1.28 1.75
N TRP A 88 -7.69 -1.47 1.76
CA TRP A 88 -6.84 -1.16 2.91
C TRP A 88 -6.82 0.33 3.24
N VAL A 89 -6.74 1.20 2.23
CA VAL A 89 -6.81 2.65 2.43
C VAL A 89 -8.17 3.08 2.99
N ASN A 90 -9.27 2.42 2.60
CA ASN A 90 -10.59 2.70 3.15
C ASN A 90 -10.67 2.47 4.67
N LEU A 91 -9.92 1.49 5.19
CA LEU A 91 -9.87 1.20 6.62
C LEU A 91 -9.17 2.31 7.43
N LEU A 92 -8.47 3.24 6.79
CA LEU A 92 -7.88 4.42 7.43
C LEU A 92 -8.83 5.63 7.47
N THR A 93 -10.03 5.55 6.87
CA THR A 93 -10.99 6.67 6.82
C THR A 93 -11.59 7.01 8.19
N HIS A 94 -12.28 8.15 8.27
CA HIS A 94 -12.95 8.60 9.49
C HIS A 94 -13.96 7.57 10.01
N SER A 95 -14.66 6.85 9.12
CA SER A 95 -15.63 5.82 9.48
C SER A 95 -15.05 4.69 10.33
N PHE A 96 -13.73 4.43 10.25
CA PHE A 96 -13.06 3.40 11.04
C PHE A 96 -12.35 3.94 12.29
N ARG A 97 -12.45 5.25 12.58
CA ARG A 97 -11.78 5.88 13.73
C ARG A 97 -12.08 5.15 15.04
N HIS A 98 -13.34 4.93 15.34
CA HIS A 98 -13.78 4.30 16.60
C HIS A 98 -13.72 2.77 16.57
N HIS A 99 -13.58 2.17 15.39
CA HIS A 99 -13.56 0.72 15.23
C HIS A 99 -12.15 0.13 15.28
N LEU A 100 -11.17 0.80 14.63
CA LEU A 100 -9.79 0.32 14.50
C LEU A 100 -8.79 1.22 15.23
N TRP A 101 -9.01 2.53 15.25
CA TRP A 101 -7.97 3.52 15.58
C TRP A 101 -8.21 4.26 16.90
N GLN A 102 -9.13 3.79 17.74
CA GLN A 102 -9.47 4.45 19.01
C GLN A 102 -8.26 4.55 19.95
N GLN A 103 -7.36 3.56 19.91
CA GLN A 103 -6.14 3.50 20.71
C GLN A 103 -4.92 4.09 19.99
N GLY A 104 -5.16 4.90 18.95
CA GLY A 104 -4.13 5.44 18.06
C GLY A 104 -3.55 4.41 17.08
N MET A 105 -2.58 4.85 16.30
CA MET A 105 -2.01 4.05 15.20
C MET A 105 -0.66 3.40 15.52
N ARG A 106 -0.03 3.77 16.65
CA ARG A 106 1.31 3.27 17.03
C ARG A 106 1.37 1.75 17.19
N ARG A 107 0.26 1.10 17.53
CA ARG A 107 0.23 -0.38 17.64
C ARG A 107 0.39 -1.08 16.29
N SER A 108 -0.02 -0.42 15.21
CA SER A 108 -0.02 -0.95 13.85
C SER A 108 1.16 -0.41 13.05
N PHE A 109 1.56 0.82 13.36
CA PHE A 109 2.68 1.55 12.78
C PHE A 109 3.66 1.93 13.90
N PRO A 110 4.53 1.01 14.36
CA PRO A 110 5.33 1.18 15.58
C PRO A 110 6.27 2.38 15.56
N HIS A 111 6.70 2.79 14.37
CA HIS A 111 7.68 3.87 14.18
C HIS A 111 7.04 5.13 13.60
N ILE A 112 5.71 5.24 13.64
CA ILE A 112 5.03 6.46 13.20
C ILE A 112 5.45 7.65 14.09
N PRO A 113 5.89 8.78 13.50
CA PRO A 113 6.32 9.93 14.29
C PRO A 113 5.22 10.46 15.21
N GLN A 114 5.63 11.07 16.32
CA GLN A 114 4.70 11.82 17.16
C GLN A 114 4.10 12.98 16.36
N GLY A 115 2.80 13.21 16.52
CA GLY A 115 2.07 14.27 15.82
C GLY A 115 1.46 13.85 14.47
N ILE A 116 1.79 12.67 13.94
CA ILE A 116 1.09 12.11 12.78
C ILE A 116 -0.18 11.41 13.28
N GLU A 117 -1.33 11.97 12.95
CA GLU A 117 -2.63 11.39 13.30
C GLU A 117 -3.18 10.51 12.17
N ARG A 118 -4.32 9.85 12.43
CA ARG A 118 -5.01 9.00 11.46
C ARG A 118 -5.30 9.73 10.15
N GLU A 119 -5.67 11.00 10.23
CA GLU A 119 -5.95 11.79 9.04
C GLU A 119 -4.72 12.02 8.17
N ASP A 120 -3.57 12.32 8.78
CA ASP A 120 -2.30 12.47 8.09
C ASP A 120 -1.85 11.15 7.44
N ALA A 121 -1.97 10.03 8.17
CA ALA A 121 -1.65 8.73 7.62
C ALA A 121 -2.58 8.36 6.47
N TYR A 122 -3.89 8.60 6.61
CA TYR A 122 -4.84 8.41 5.51
C TYR A 122 -4.45 9.25 4.29
N ALA A 123 -4.13 10.53 4.47
CA ALA A 123 -3.73 11.42 3.37
C ALA A 123 -2.49 10.89 2.64
N LYS A 124 -1.43 10.55 3.37
CA LYS A 124 -0.17 10.02 2.82
C LYS A 124 -0.35 8.67 2.12
N VAL A 125 -1.09 7.76 2.73
CA VAL A 125 -1.34 6.41 2.17
C VAL A 125 -2.28 6.48 0.97
N ASN A 126 -3.29 7.37 0.98
CA ASN A 126 -4.15 7.57 -0.17
C ASN A 126 -3.41 8.25 -1.34
N GLN A 127 -2.51 9.19 -1.06
CA GLN A 127 -1.61 9.77 -2.07
C GLN A 127 -0.75 8.66 -2.71
N LEU A 128 -0.13 7.81 -1.89
CA LEU A 128 0.63 6.63 -2.35
C LEU A 128 -0.23 5.73 -3.26
N ARG A 129 -1.47 5.41 -2.86
CA ARG A 129 -2.40 4.59 -3.67
C ARG A 129 -2.68 5.22 -5.04
N VAL A 130 -2.99 6.51 -5.07
CA VAL A 130 -3.29 7.24 -6.32
C VAL A 130 -2.07 7.26 -7.23
N PHE A 131 -0.88 7.52 -6.68
CA PHE A 131 0.35 7.54 -7.46
C PHE A 131 0.74 6.15 -7.95
N ARG A 132 0.66 5.12 -7.10
CA ARG A 132 0.88 3.72 -7.49
C ARG A 132 -0.03 3.30 -8.64
N ASN A 133 -1.31 3.67 -8.59
CA ASN A 133 -2.24 3.39 -9.68
C ASN A 133 -1.79 4.06 -10.99
N LYS A 134 -1.26 5.28 -10.94
CA LYS A 134 -0.72 5.92 -12.13
C LYS A 134 0.45 5.13 -12.73
N VAL A 135 1.35 4.64 -11.89
CA VAL A 135 2.48 3.77 -12.31
C VAL A 135 1.96 2.49 -12.95
N ALA A 136 1.02 1.80 -12.30
CA ALA A 136 0.47 0.52 -12.75
C ALA A 136 -0.33 0.64 -14.07
N HIS A 137 -0.97 1.79 -14.31
CA HIS A 137 -1.70 2.07 -15.55
C HIS A 137 -0.84 2.80 -16.60
N HIS A 138 0.48 2.79 -16.45
CA HIS A 138 1.43 3.36 -17.41
C HIS A 138 1.21 4.85 -17.74
N TYR A 139 0.64 5.62 -16.82
CA TYR A 139 0.49 7.06 -17.02
C TYR A 139 1.86 7.75 -17.09
N ALA A 140 1.91 8.90 -17.76
CA ALA A 140 3.05 9.81 -17.65
C ALA A 140 3.18 10.35 -16.22
N ILE A 141 4.32 10.05 -15.57
CA ILE A 141 4.63 10.43 -14.19
C ILE A 141 5.89 11.28 -14.04
N PHE A 142 6.65 11.49 -15.12
CA PHE A 142 7.93 12.23 -15.09
C PHE A 142 7.78 13.68 -14.58
N ASP A 143 6.60 14.29 -14.75
CA ASP A 143 6.24 15.64 -14.29
C ASP A 143 5.40 15.64 -12.99
N ARG A 144 5.14 14.47 -12.42
CA ARG A 144 4.28 14.28 -11.23
C ARG A 144 5.08 14.09 -9.94
N ARG A 145 6.21 14.79 -9.83
CA ARG A 145 7.09 14.79 -8.65
C ARG A 145 7.49 13.37 -8.17
N PRO A 146 8.01 12.48 -9.05
CA PRO A 146 8.29 11.08 -8.71
C PRO A 146 9.23 10.91 -7.51
N LEU A 147 10.15 11.85 -7.27
CA LEU A 147 11.05 11.80 -6.11
C LEU A 147 10.34 12.13 -4.79
N ALA A 148 9.31 12.98 -4.81
CA ALA A 148 8.50 13.26 -3.63
C ALA A 148 7.61 12.06 -3.29
N GLU A 149 7.07 11.38 -4.30
CA GLU A 149 6.26 10.18 -4.12
C GLU A 149 7.09 8.98 -3.64
N HIS A 150 8.32 8.85 -4.15
CA HIS A 150 9.30 7.94 -3.58
C HIS A 150 9.56 8.24 -2.10
N GLN A 151 9.78 9.51 -1.73
CA GLN A 151 10.00 9.89 -0.35
C GLN A 151 8.79 9.57 0.54
N ASN A 152 7.57 9.82 0.07
CA ASN A 152 6.34 9.42 0.76
C ASN A 152 6.26 7.90 0.98
N ALA A 153 6.60 7.10 -0.03
CA ALA A 153 6.67 5.64 0.11
C ALA A 153 7.70 5.22 1.17
N MET A 154 8.89 5.81 1.16
CA MET A 154 9.94 5.52 2.15
C MET A 154 9.53 5.91 3.57
N GLU A 155 8.79 7.01 3.75
CA GLU A 155 8.23 7.40 5.05
C GLU A 155 7.22 6.37 5.55
N ILE A 156 6.27 5.95 4.70
CA ILE A 156 5.24 4.96 5.05
C ILE A 156 5.88 3.60 5.41
N ILE A 157 6.88 3.15 4.64
CA ILE A 157 7.66 1.95 4.98
C ILE A 157 8.34 2.15 6.33
N GLY A 158 8.93 3.31 6.57
CA GLY A 158 9.60 3.67 7.81
C GLY A 158 8.70 3.60 9.03
N TRP A 159 7.41 3.93 8.90
CA TRP A 159 6.44 3.79 10.00
C TRP A 159 6.23 2.34 10.42
N CYS A 160 6.40 1.40 9.50
CA CYS A 160 6.18 -0.03 9.72
C CYS A 160 7.48 -0.74 10.13
N SER A 161 8.57 -0.49 9.41
CA SER A 161 9.85 -1.17 9.61
C SER A 161 11.05 -0.36 9.07
N PRO A 162 11.94 0.14 9.95
CA PRO A 162 13.19 0.77 9.55
C PRO A 162 14.13 -0.16 8.79
N SER A 163 14.09 -1.48 9.05
CA SER A 163 14.91 -2.45 8.31
C SER A 163 14.42 -2.60 6.87
N ALA A 164 13.11 -2.56 6.63
CA ALA A 164 12.56 -2.55 5.27
C ALA A 164 13.00 -1.29 4.48
N VAL A 165 13.07 -0.12 5.12
CA VAL A 165 13.64 1.10 4.52
C VAL A 165 15.08 0.88 4.07
N HIS A 166 15.91 0.22 4.90
CA HIS A 166 17.30 -0.06 4.56
C HIS A 166 17.42 -0.94 3.31
N VAL A 167 16.66 -2.04 3.27
CA VAL A 167 16.64 -2.97 2.12
C VAL A 167 16.18 -2.26 0.84
N VAL A 168 15.08 -1.51 0.90
CA VAL A 168 14.56 -0.81 -0.29
C VAL A 168 15.56 0.22 -0.83
N ARG A 169 16.29 0.93 0.03
CA ARG A 169 17.33 1.89 -0.38
C ARG A 169 18.52 1.23 -1.08
N GLN A 170 18.84 -0.02 -0.74
CA GLN A 170 19.91 -0.77 -1.40
C GLN A 170 19.48 -1.28 -2.77
N LEU A 171 18.20 -1.66 -2.92
CA LEU A 171 17.68 -2.31 -4.12
C LEU A 171 17.08 -1.33 -5.14
N SER A 172 16.68 -0.12 -4.73
CA SER A 172 16.11 0.88 -5.62
C SER A 172 16.70 2.28 -5.41
N ASN A 173 17.00 2.98 -6.51
CA ASN A 173 17.44 4.37 -6.50
C ASN A 173 16.76 5.19 -7.62
N PRO A 174 15.52 5.66 -7.38
CA PRO A 174 14.77 6.46 -8.37
C PRO A 174 15.44 7.79 -8.71
N ARG A 175 16.20 8.38 -7.78
CA ARG A 175 16.95 9.63 -8.02
C ARG A 175 17.90 9.49 -9.19
N ARG A 176 18.64 8.39 -9.25
CA ARG A 176 19.58 8.10 -10.35
C ARG A 176 18.87 8.04 -11.70
N VAL A 177 17.65 7.51 -11.76
CA VAL A 177 16.89 7.37 -13.01
C VAL A 177 16.26 8.69 -13.46
N VAL A 178 15.67 9.44 -12.52
CA VAL A 178 15.05 10.75 -12.80
C VAL A 178 16.09 11.78 -13.25
N GLN A 179 17.30 11.75 -12.68
CA GLN A 179 18.37 12.70 -12.99
C GLN A 179 19.22 12.32 -14.22
N LYS A 180 19.03 11.14 -14.83
CA LYS A 180 19.77 10.78 -16.04
C LYS A 180 19.50 11.83 -17.13
N PRO A 181 20.54 12.45 -17.73
CA PRO A 181 20.34 13.29 -18.90
C PRO A 181 19.67 12.47 -20.01
N LYS A 182 18.88 13.11 -20.87
CA LYS A 182 18.19 12.48 -22.03
C LYS A 182 19.18 12.00 -23.11
N ARG A 183 20.24 11.27 -22.74
CA ARG A 183 21.20 10.65 -23.66
C ARG A 183 20.76 9.21 -23.86
N TRP A 184 20.10 8.97 -24.98
CA TRP A 184 19.73 7.63 -25.44
C TRP A 184 20.60 7.29 -26.66
N PRO A 185 21.01 6.03 -26.83
CA PRO A 185 21.65 5.61 -28.08
C PRO A 185 20.75 5.98 -29.26
N THR A 186 21.31 6.60 -30.29
CA THR A 186 20.68 6.63 -31.61
C THR A 186 20.58 5.18 -32.07
N LEU A 187 19.34 4.72 -32.26
CA LEU A 187 19.05 3.52 -33.03
C LEU A 187 19.44 3.76 -34.49
#